data_AF-A0A370DVC4-F1
#
_entry.id   AF-A0A370DVC4-F1
#
_cell.length_a   1.000
_cell.length_b   1.000
_cell.length_c   1.000
_cell.angle_alpha   90.00
_cell.angle_beta   90.00
_cell.angle_gamma   90.00
#
_symmetry.space_group_name_H-M   'P 1'
#
loop_
_entity.id
_entity.type
_entity.pdbx_description
1 polymer ?
#
loop_
_entity_poly.entity_id
_entity_poly.type
_entity_poly.pdbx_seq_one_letter_code
_entity_poly.pdbx_strand_id
1 'polypeptide(L)'
;MHLRKLAIGLLAFGITTSVQAIELLDGLGGNRGYGDQAMLPNDDGSSNLLDLPFNINFYGNEFSSFFINNNGNISFDNPISSYTPDPFPVANQPMIAPWWGDVDTSRDGQFGDGFDPDLLPTEIFNPNGFDQEFVPVSELPIFPGDIGIPVSTFDGVDYILLDDALELAGFFEGGFDGSGDTFDTEPNNVWVASPNDSTVVVTWDQVGFFPADTSKTNNFQLVLRDVSAETGNDGDFDIEFRYDQLEWTTGDASGGTDGLGGTEAQAGFDAGDNTNFLALPGSFSPEVLELQNTSNVSPDTPGLWTFAIRNGEPPGATPVNPLMPVESQDGWDFDFNVVVGQPIFIDPDVAVGYDYQIDNPATMPLFQTVLLPSVGDDLFDIYTWDGTDWVLAAAGWAAGSSYDFGAGGVDRFRILGIEIAEMLDPTDPTAFITGLTFTGSGAVGMSQNPITVFVPPVTAPEPSVLILFGFGLGALGFVRRRKRA
;
A
#
# COMPACT_ATOMS: atom_id res chain seq x y z
N MET A 1 -64.87 27.26 9.43
CA MET A 1 -64.44 26.06 8.67
C MET A 1 -62.94 26.17 8.43
N HIS A 2 -62.12 25.58 9.30
CA HIS A 2 -60.66 25.66 9.24
C HIS A 2 -60.11 24.62 8.26
N LEU A 3 -59.52 25.06 7.14
CA LEU A 3 -58.67 24.19 6.32
C LEU A 3 -57.28 24.13 6.96
N ARG A 4 -56.94 22.96 7.51
CA ARG A 4 -55.55 22.62 7.87
C ARG A 4 -54.79 22.29 6.58
N LYS A 5 -53.71 23.02 6.32
CA LYS A 5 -52.75 22.70 5.26
C LYS A 5 -51.97 21.45 5.69
N LEU A 6 -52.04 20.38 4.90
CA LEU A 6 -51.19 19.21 5.05
C LEU A 6 -49.84 19.55 4.42
N ALA A 7 -48.77 19.64 5.22
CA ALA A 7 -47.41 19.65 4.73
C ALA A 7 -46.99 18.19 4.52
N ILE A 8 -46.74 17.80 3.27
CA ILE A 8 -46.11 16.52 2.95
C ILE A 8 -44.60 16.78 3.06
N GLY A 9 -44.01 16.33 4.17
CA GLY A 9 -42.55 16.27 4.31
C GLY A 9 -42.02 15.17 3.41
N LEU A 10 -41.19 15.55 2.42
CA LEU A 10 -40.38 14.61 1.67
C LEU A 10 -39.26 14.17 2.61
N LEU A 11 -39.38 12.98 3.21
CA LEU A 11 -38.26 12.35 3.89
C LEU A 11 -37.34 11.80 2.80
N ALA A 12 -36.22 12.49 2.54
CA ALA A 12 -35.13 11.90 1.79
C ALA A 12 -34.46 10.87 2.71
N PHE A 13 -34.72 9.59 2.47
CA PHE A 13 -33.87 8.53 2.99
C PHE A 13 -32.56 8.60 2.18
N GLY A 14 -31.52 9.19 2.75
CA GLY A 14 -30.16 8.96 2.28
C GLY A 14 -29.84 7.50 2.53
N ILE A 15 -29.75 6.71 1.46
CA ILE A 15 -29.11 5.40 1.52
C ILE A 15 -27.62 5.71 1.48
N THR A 16 -26.95 5.69 2.63
CA THR A 16 -25.49 5.66 2.68
C THR A 16 -25.09 4.23 2.37
N THR A 17 -24.59 3.97 1.17
CA THR A 17 -23.84 2.73 0.91
C THR A 17 -22.48 2.92 1.55
N SER A 18 -22.16 2.13 2.58
CA SER A 18 -20.77 1.98 3.01
C SER A 18 -20.04 1.29 1.87
N VAL A 19 -19.04 1.97 1.29
CA VAL A 19 -18.10 1.32 0.37
C VAL A 19 -17.34 0.28 1.18
N GLN A 20 -17.14 -0.91 0.62
CA GLN A 20 -16.35 -1.97 1.25
C GLN A 20 -14.90 -1.87 0.75
N ALA A 21 -13.97 -2.38 1.54
CA ALA A 21 -12.58 -2.53 1.14
C ALA A 21 -12.46 -3.28 -0.21
N ILE A 22 -11.39 -3.02 -0.93
CA ILE A 22 -11.13 -3.62 -2.24
C ILE A 22 -10.94 -5.13 -2.09
N GLU A 23 -11.63 -5.91 -2.92
CA GLU A 23 -11.43 -7.35 -2.96
C GLU A 23 -10.01 -7.68 -3.47
N LEU A 24 -9.43 -8.76 -2.94
CA LEU A 24 -8.19 -9.32 -3.46
C LEU A 24 -8.41 -9.89 -4.87
N LEU A 25 -7.35 -9.89 -5.71
CA LEU A 25 -7.42 -10.51 -7.02
C LEU A 25 -7.56 -12.03 -6.88
N ASP A 26 -8.62 -12.60 -7.45
CA ASP A 26 -8.90 -14.03 -7.47
C ASP A 26 -8.77 -14.65 -8.88
N GLY A 27 -9.07 -15.94 -8.99
CA GLY A 27 -9.04 -16.65 -10.27
C GLY A 27 -7.63 -16.88 -10.83
N LEU A 28 -6.60 -16.75 -9.99
CA LEU A 28 -5.18 -16.89 -10.33
C LEU A 28 -4.70 -18.35 -10.38
N GLY A 29 -5.59 -19.31 -10.13
CA GLY A 29 -5.27 -20.73 -10.00
C GLY A 29 -5.07 -21.17 -8.54
N GLY A 30 -4.65 -22.42 -8.35
CA GLY A 30 -4.59 -23.06 -7.02
C GLY A 30 -5.97 -23.29 -6.40
N ASN A 31 -6.04 -24.00 -5.27
CA ASN A 31 -7.32 -24.30 -4.64
C ASN A 31 -7.97 -23.10 -3.95
N ARG A 32 -7.17 -22.11 -3.52
CA ARG A 32 -7.65 -20.85 -2.95
C ARG A 32 -8.00 -19.79 -4.00
N GLY A 33 -7.58 -19.98 -5.25
CA GLY A 33 -7.77 -18.99 -6.31
C GLY A 33 -6.71 -17.88 -6.33
N TYR A 34 -5.68 -17.95 -5.47
CA TYR A 34 -4.60 -16.98 -5.34
C TYR A 34 -3.26 -17.42 -5.94
N GLY A 35 -3.23 -18.56 -6.64
CA GLY A 35 -2.03 -19.14 -7.22
C GLY A 35 -1.49 -20.33 -6.45
N ASP A 36 -0.20 -20.60 -6.66
CA ASP A 36 0.52 -21.67 -5.98
C ASP A 36 0.90 -21.22 -4.56
N GLN A 37 0.96 -22.16 -3.63
CA GLN A 37 1.41 -21.87 -2.27
C GLN A 37 2.90 -21.46 -2.30
N ALA A 38 3.22 -20.30 -1.72
CA ALA A 38 4.56 -19.71 -1.79
C ALA A 38 5.56 -20.41 -0.86
N MET A 39 5.09 -20.87 0.31
CA MET A 39 5.88 -21.58 1.32
C MET A 39 4.97 -22.43 2.21
N LEU A 40 5.51 -23.43 2.89
CA LEU A 40 4.76 -24.19 3.90
C LEU A 40 4.37 -23.27 5.09
N PRO A 41 3.29 -23.58 5.83
CA PRO A 41 2.94 -22.84 7.04
C PRO A 41 4.13 -22.73 8.01
N ASN A 42 4.41 -21.50 8.47
CA ASN A 42 5.57 -21.17 9.30
C ASN A 42 5.36 -19.82 10.03
N ASP A 43 6.36 -19.42 10.80
CA ASP A 43 6.38 -18.17 11.58
C ASP A 43 7.25 -17.10 10.88
N ASP A 44 8.57 -17.25 10.90
CA ASP A 44 9.50 -16.22 10.38
C ASP A 44 10.18 -16.57 9.06
N GLY A 45 9.72 -17.62 8.40
CA GLY A 45 10.31 -18.18 7.21
C GLY A 45 10.16 -17.28 5.98
N SER A 46 10.96 -17.59 4.96
CA SER A 46 10.86 -17.00 3.64
C SER A 46 10.88 -18.10 2.58
N SER A 47 10.36 -17.80 1.39
CA SER A 47 10.46 -18.69 0.24
C SER A 47 11.92 -18.91 -0.17
N ASN A 48 12.16 -19.90 -1.03
CA ASN A 48 13.35 -19.90 -1.88
C ASN A 48 13.36 -18.66 -2.79
N LEU A 49 14.50 -18.40 -3.46
CA LEU A 49 14.57 -17.36 -4.48
C LEU A 49 13.61 -17.69 -5.63
N LEU A 50 12.71 -16.76 -5.94
CA LEU A 50 11.72 -16.86 -7.01
C LEU A 50 12.10 -15.91 -8.15
N ASP A 51 11.94 -16.36 -9.39
CA ASP A 51 12.17 -15.54 -10.57
C ASP A 51 11.00 -14.58 -10.80
N LEU A 52 11.30 -13.32 -11.15
CA LEU A 52 10.30 -12.41 -11.71
C LEU A 52 10.11 -12.73 -13.21
N PRO A 53 8.88 -12.66 -13.74
CA PRO A 53 8.64 -12.85 -15.17
C PRO A 53 9.17 -11.68 -16.03
N PHE A 54 9.59 -10.59 -15.39
CA PHE A 54 10.13 -9.36 -15.98
C PHE A 54 11.22 -8.76 -15.09
N ASN A 55 12.01 -7.84 -15.63
CA ASN A 55 12.97 -7.08 -14.82
C ASN A 55 12.31 -5.82 -14.28
N ILE A 56 12.65 -5.43 -13.05
CA ILE A 56 12.26 -4.16 -12.47
C ILE A 56 13.50 -3.32 -12.17
N ASN A 57 13.37 -2.00 -12.31
CA ASN A 57 14.35 -1.04 -11.82
C ASN A 57 13.78 -0.39 -10.56
N PHE A 58 14.34 -0.73 -9.39
CA PHE A 58 13.89 -0.25 -8.09
C PHE A 58 15.04 0.46 -7.36
N TYR A 59 14.86 1.76 -7.10
CA TYR A 59 15.88 2.66 -6.58
C TYR A 59 17.20 2.65 -7.37
N GLY A 60 17.10 2.53 -8.69
CA GLY A 60 18.25 2.49 -9.61
C GLY A 60 18.94 1.13 -9.73
N ASN A 61 18.44 0.10 -9.06
CA ASN A 61 18.96 -1.27 -9.11
C ASN A 61 18.02 -2.15 -9.92
N GLU A 62 18.59 -2.99 -10.80
CA GLU A 62 17.83 -3.95 -11.59
C GLU A 62 17.65 -5.27 -10.84
N PHE A 63 16.40 -5.72 -10.70
CA PHE A 63 16.05 -7.02 -10.11
C PHE A 63 15.29 -7.89 -11.10
N SER A 64 15.55 -9.19 -11.04
CA SER A 64 14.89 -10.22 -11.84
C SER A 64 14.40 -11.41 -11.00
N SER A 65 14.49 -11.28 -9.68
CA SER A 65 14.15 -12.29 -8.70
C SER A 65 13.87 -11.66 -7.34
N PHE A 66 13.16 -12.37 -6.47
CA PHE A 66 12.77 -11.89 -5.14
C PHE A 66 12.52 -13.06 -4.18
N PHE A 67 12.50 -12.75 -2.88
CA PHE A 67 12.05 -13.64 -1.81
C PHE A 67 10.72 -13.14 -1.27
N ILE A 68 9.80 -14.06 -0.99
CA ILE A 68 8.59 -13.77 -0.22
C ILE A 68 8.88 -14.10 1.24
N ASN A 69 8.44 -13.25 2.15
CA ASN A 69 8.59 -13.44 3.58
C ASN A 69 7.23 -13.62 4.26
N ASN A 70 7.13 -14.55 5.20
CA ASN A 70 5.89 -14.86 5.91
C ASN A 70 5.33 -13.63 6.63
N ASN A 71 6.23 -12.83 7.23
CA ASN A 71 5.94 -11.56 7.91
C ASN A 71 5.52 -10.42 6.97
N GLY A 72 5.05 -10.71 5.76
CA GLY A 72 4.27 -9.80 4.92
C GLY A 72 5.07 -8.80 4.07
N ASN A 73 6.31 -9.14 3.75
CA ASN A 73 7.15 -8.37 2.83
C ASN A 73 7.76 -9.25 1.73
N ILE A 74 8.31 -8.58 0.71
CA ILE A 74 9.27 -9.16 -0.22
C ILE A 74 10.61 -8.43 -0.13
N SER A 75 11.68 -9.15 -0.44
CA SER A 75 13.04 -8.64 -0.49
C SER A 75 13.76 -9.14 -1.74
N PHE A 76 14.83 -8.45 -2.14
CA PHE A 76 15.48 -8.72 -3.43
C PHE A 76 16.87 -9.35 -3.32
N ASP A 77 17.63 -9.02 -2.28
CA ASP A 77 19.02 -9.49 -2.13
C ASP A 77 19.13 -10.77 -1.28
N ASN A 78 18.46 -10.81 -0.13
CA ASN A 78 18.50 -11.92 0.83
C ASN A 78 17.14 -12.08 1.54
N PRO A 79 16.81 -13.27 2.05
CA PRO A 79 15.66 -13.45 2.95
C PRO A 79 15.73 -12.53 4.18
N ILE A 80 14.55 -12.13 4.68
CA ILE A 80 14.41 -11.40 5.95
C ILE A 80 13.89 -12.39 7.00
N SER A 81 14.46 -12.37 8.21
CA SER A 81 13.98 -13.19 9.34
C SER A 81 13.53 -12.33 10.53
N SER A 82 13.55 -11.01 10.37
CA SER A 82 13.12 -10.08 11.42
C SER A 82 11.59 -10.03 11.48
N TYR A 83 11.05 -10.37 12.64
CA TYR A 83 9.60 -10.48 12.89
C TYR A 83 9.01 -9.25 13.56
N THR A 84 9.76 -8.62 14.48
CA THR A 84 9.43 -7.28 14.98
C THR A 84 9.86 -6.25 13.94
N PRO A 85 8.93 -5.45 13.38
CA PRO A 85 9.27 -4.45 12.38
C PRO A 85 10.16 -3.35 12.95
N ASP A 86 11.03 -2.82 12.11
CA ASP A 86 11.74 -1.56 12.35
C ASP A 86 11.08 -0.44 11.52
N PRO A 87 11.01 0.80 12.01
CA PRO A 87 10.46 1.90 11.23
C PRO A 87 11.40 2.23 10.07
N PHE A 88 10.85 2.42 8.86
CA PHE A 88 11.66 2.87 7.74
C PHE A 88 12.31 4.25 8.04
N PRO A 89 13.56 4.49 7.58
CA PRO A 89 14.31 3.60 6.72
C PRO A 89 15.05 2.49 7.49
N VAL A 90 15.03 1.28 6.96
CA VAL A 90 15.72 0.11 7.49
C VAL A 90 16.98 -0.12 6.66
N ALA A 91 18.16 -0.08 7.30
CA ALA A 91 19.39 -0.50 6.65
C ALA A 91 19.31 -2.01 6.41
N ASN A 92 19.60 -2.48 5.19
CA ASN A 92 20.31 -3.74 4.89
C ASN A 92 20.02 -4.26 3.47
N GLN A 93 18.86 -3.96 2.88
CA GLN A 93 18.51 -4.33 1.50
C GLN A 93 17.19 -3.67 1.06
N PRO A 94 16.93 -3.56 -0.25
CA PRO A 94 15.65 -3.08 -0.74
C PRO A 94 14.51 -4.05 -0.38
N MET A 95 13.36 -3.51 -0.01
CA MET A 95 12.16 -4.28 0.32
C MET A 95 10.87 -3.58 -0.10
N ILE A 96 9.83 -4.38 -0.34
CA ILE A 96 8.46 -3.91 -0.52
C ILE A 96 7.60 -4.66 0.50
N ALA A 97 7.00 -3.92 1.42
CA ALA A 97 6.21 -4.45 2.52
C ALA A 97 4.77 -3.92 2.42
N PRO A 98 3.84 -4.64 1.76
CA PRO A 98 2.42 -4.33 1.92
C PRO A 98 2.03 -4.33 3.41
N TRP A 99 2.65 -5.20 4.21
CA TRP A 99 2.41 -5.28 5.63
C TRP A 99 3.56 -6.03 6.32
N TRP A 100 4.46 -5.36 7.01
CA TRP A 100 5.49 -6.03 7.79
C TRP A 100 5.05 -6.13 9.25
N GLY A 101 4.78 -7.34 9.72
CA GLY A 101 4.37 -7.64 11.09
C GLY A 101 4.66 -9.09 11.45
N ASP A 102 4.50 -9.42 12.72
CA ASP A 102 4.79 -10.74 13.33
C ASP A 102 3.69 -11.77 12.95
N VAL A 103 3.69 -12.15 11.66
CA VAL A 103 2.70 -13.03 11.04
C VAL A 103 3.04 -14.47 11.41
N ASP A 104 2.05 -15.21 11.87
CA ASP A 104 2.22 -16.64 12.12
C ASP A 104 1.17 -17.43 11.33
N THR A 105 1.65 -18.17 10.33
CA THR A 105 0.82 -19.06 9.51
C THR A 105 0.78 -20.48 10.05
N SER A 106 1.53 -20.77 11.14
CA SER A 106 1.46 -22.03 11.85
C SER A 106 0.10 -22.22 12.53
N ARG A 107 -0.19 -23.45 12.94
CA ARG A 107 -1.54 -23.82 13.41
C ARG A 107 -1.71 -23.52 14.89
N ASP A 108 -2.87 -22.98 15.25
CA ASP A 108 -3.31 -22.75 16.64
C ASP A 108 -3.07 -24.01 17.51
N GLY A 109 -2.01 -23.96 18.32
CA GLY A 109 -1.59 -25.05 19.21
C GLY A 109 -1.05 -26.32 18.52
N GLN A 110 -0.78 -26.28 17.22
CA GLN A 110 -0.16 -27.36 16.45
C GLN A 110 1.09 -26.85 15.74
N PHE A 111 2.23 -26.99 16.40
CA PHE A 111 3.41 -27.29 15.64
C PHE A 111 3.17 -28.64 14.93
N GLY A 112 3.18 -28.65 13.60
CA GLY A 112 3.24 -29.83 12.73
C GLY A 112 2.06 -30.80 12.67
N ASP A 113 1.52 -30.96 11.47
CA ASP A 113 0.81 -32.17 11.04
C ASP A 113 0.91 -32.43 9.51
N GLY A 114 1.79 -31.70 8.82
CA GLY A 114 2.05 -31.95 7.41
C GLY A 114 3.53 -32.14 7.04
N PHE A 115 4.44 -31.86 7.96
CA PHE A 115 5.86 -32.10 7.72
C PHE A 115 6.12 -33.61 7.59
N ASP A 116 6.43 -34.08 6.37
CA ASP A 116 6.92 -35.44 6.15
C ASP A 116 8.45 -35.42 6.28
N PRO A 117 9.02 -35.87 7.42
CA PRO A 117 10.47 -35.89 7.61
C PRO A 117 11.19 -36.76 6.58
N ASP A 118 10.50 -37.71 5.93
CA ASP A 118 11.08 -38.55 4.88
C ASP A 118 11.27 -37.79 3.54
N LEU A 119 10.73 -36.57 3.42
CA LEU A 119 10.88 -35.70 2.25
C LEU A 119 11.87 -34.55 2.44
N LEU A 120 12.53 -34.46 3.59
CA LEU A 120 13.51 -33.40 3.83
C LEU A 120 14.67 -33.48 2.82
N PRO A 121 14.98 -32.40 2.10
CA PRO A 121 16.19 -32.36 1.29
C PRO A 121 17.40 -32.38 2.23
N THR A 122 18.24 -33.40 2.09
CA THR A 122 19.47 -33.54 2.87
C THR A 122 20.70 -33.23 2.04
N GLU A 123 21.65 -32.54 2.66
CA GLU A 123 23.00 -32.35 2.13
C GLU A 123 24.03 -33.06 3.01
N ILE A 124 25.05 -33.64 2.39
CA ILE A 124 26.10 -34.36 3.11
C ILE A 124 27.31 -33.43 3.25
N PHE A 125 27.61 -33.05 4.49
CA PHE A 125 28.84 -32.34 4.83
C PHE A 125 29.76 -33.22 5.69
N ASN A 126 31.07 -32.93 5.61
CA ASN A 126 32.09 -33.62 6.39
C ASN A 126 32.89 -32.64 7.27
N PRO A 127 32.26 -32.03 8.29
CA PRO A 127 32.91 -31.02 9.12
C PRO A 127 33.91 -31.60 10.13
N ASN A 128 33.81 -32.90 10.46
CA ASN A 128 34.58 -33.53 11.54
C ASN A 128 35.34 -34.81 11.10
N GLY A 129 35.56 -35.01 9.81
CA GLY A 129 36.19 -36.22 9.27
C GLY A 129 35.24 -37.41 9.11
N PHE A 130 33.94 -37.19 9.27
CA PHE A 130 32.86 -38.15 9.01
C PHE A 130 31.73 -37.46 8.26
N ASP A 131 31.16 -38.16 7.29
CA ASP A 131 29.99 -37.70 6.53
C ASP A 131 28.77 -37.66 7.46
N GLN A 132 28.11 -36.52 7.51
CA GLN A 132 26.88 -36.27 8.28
C GLN A 132 25.85 -35.65 7.34
N GLU A 133 24.59 -36.03 7.51
CA GLU A 133 23.46 -35.48 6.76
C GLU A 133 22.90 -34.27 7.51
N PHE A 134 22.70 -33.19 6.77
CA PHE A 134 22.22 -31.92 7.24
C PHE A 134 20.98 -31.51 6.47
N VAL A 135 20.07 -30.83 7.14
CA VAL A 135 18.84 -30.28 6.56
C VAL A 135 18.97 -28.76 6.56
N PRO A 136 18.72 -28.07 5.43
CA PRO A 136 18.71 -26.61 5.40
C PRO A 136 17.65 -26.09 6.36
N VAL A 137 17.99 -25.07 7.14
CA VAL A 137 17.06 -24.46 8.11
C VAL A 137 15.84 -23.87 7.42
N SER A 138 15.98 -23.39 6.19
CA SER A 138 14.87 -22.89 5.35
C SER A 138 13.80 -23.94 5.02
N GLU A 139 14.12 -25.22 5.17
CA GLU A 139 13.23 -26.35 4.87
C GLU A 139 12.50 -26.83 6.13
N LEU A 140 12.73 -26.17 7.28
CA LEU A 140 12.14 -26.53 8.56
C LEU A 140 10.99 -25.59 8.93
N PRO A 141 9.96 -26.10 9.60
CA PRO A 141 8.79 -25.31 10.00
C PRO A 141 9.07 -24.35 11.17
N ILE A 142 10.22 -24.47 11.83
CA ILE A 142 10.62 -23.67 13.00
C ILE A 142 12.12 -23.41 12.91
N PHE A 143 12.55 -22.18 13.21
CA PHE A 143 13.97 -21.86 13.33
C PHE A 143 14.59 -22.60 14.53
N PRO A 144 15.64 -23.41 14.32
CA PRO A 144 16.25 -24.21 15.38
C PRO A 144 16.83 -23.39 16.53
N GLY A 145 17.16 -22.11 16.27
CA GLY A 145 17.66 -21.17 17.27
C GLY A 145 16.66 -20.89 18.40
N ASP A 146 15.36 -20.90 18.12
CA ASP A 146 14.32 -20.52 19.08
C ASP A 146 14.06 -21.58 20.15
N ILE A 147 14.47 -22.82 19.86
CA ILE A 147 14.38 -23.97 20.76
C ILE A 147 15.75 -24.51 21.20
N GLY A 148 16.82 -23.76 20.90
CA GLY A 148 18.17 -24.03 21.40
C GLY A 148 18.90 -25.15 20.66
N ILE A 149 18.51 -25.46 19.42
CA ILE A 149 19.20 -26.42 18.55
C ILE A 149 20.36 -25.71 17.83
N PRO A 150 21.56 -26.30 17.81
CA PRO A 150 22.74 -25.69 17.20
C PRO A 150 22.66 -25.68 15.66
N VAL A 151 22.73 -24.47 15.09
CA VAL A 151 22.79 -24.25 13.64
C VAL A 151 24.25 -24.18 13.16
N SER A 152 24.52 -24.78 12.00
CA SER A 152 25.81 -24.77 11.31
C SER A 152 25.67 -24.13 9.93
N THR A 153 26.50 -23.13 9.64
CA THR A 153 26.48 -22.43 8.34
C THR A 153 27.51 -23.00 7.38
N PHE A 154 27.08 -23.38 6.16
CA PHE A 154 27.95 -23.80 5.06
C PHE A 154 27.63 -22.98 3.81
N ASP A 155 28.65 -22.37 3.19
CA ASP A 155 28.51 -21.54 1.99
C ASP A 155 27.41 -20.45 2.05
N GLY A 156 27.14 -19.95 3.26
CA GLY A 156 26.13 -18.90 3.51
C GLY A 156 24.71 -19.42 3.76
N VAL A 157 24.50 -20.73 3.74
CA VAL A 157 23.22 -21.38 4.07
C VAL A 157 23.33 -22.02 5.46
N ASP A 158 22.29 -21.86 6.26
CA ASP A 158 22.19 -22.41 7.61
C ASP A 158 21.58 -23.81 7.57
N TYR A 159 22.16 -24.73 8.34
CA TYR A 159 21.77 -26.13 8.42
C TYR A 159 21.70 -26.63 9.86
N ILE A 160 20.92 -27.68 10.10
CA ILE A 160 21.02 -28.52 11.30
C ILE A 160 21.27 -29.97 10.92
N LEU A 161 21.63 -30.79 11.90
CA LEU A 161 21.76 -32.23 11.68
C LEU A 161 20.40 -32.83 11.36
N LEU A 162 20.37 -33.80 10.44
CA LEU A 162 19.16 -34.56 10.14
C LEU A 162 18.56 -35.17 11.42
N ASP A 163 19.38 -35.70 12.33
CA ASP A 163 18.89 -36.26 13.60
C ASP A 163 18.14 -35.21 14.45
N ASP A 164 18.62 -33.96 14.47
CA ASP A 164 17.95 -32.85 15.18
C ASP A 164 16.69 -32.39 14.44
N ALA A 165 16.70 -32.42 13.10
CA ALA A 165 15.54 -32.15 12.25
C ALA A 165 14.44 -33.21 12.41
N LEU A 166 14.83 -34.48 12.54
CA LEU A 166 13.94 -35.61 12.83
C LEU A 166 13.40 -35.55 14.26
N GLU A 167 14.19 -35.05 15.23
CA GLU A 167 13.69 -34.79 16.59
C GLU A 167 12.67 -33.65 16.61
N LEU A 168 12.87 -32.59 15.80
CA LEU A 168 11.85 -31.58 15.52
C LEU A 168 10.56 -32.21 15.01
N ALA A 169 10.69 -33.12 14.03
CA ALA A 169 9.56 -33.82 13.41
C ALA A 169 8.83 -34.74 14.40
N GLY A 170 9.56 -35.36 15.33
CA GLY A 170 9.03 -36.28 16.34
C GLY A 170 8.17 -35.62 17.44
N PHE A 171 8.23 -34.28 17.58
CA PHE A 171 7.27 -33.52 18.40
C PHE A 171 5.87 -33.48 17.78
N PHE A 172 5.73 -33.90 16.50
CA PHE A 172 4.52 -33.80 15.67
C PHE A 172 3.84 -35.15 15.36
N GLU A 173 4.18 -36.24 16.07
CA GLU A 173 3.53 -37.57 15.93
C GLU A 173 2.04 -37.61 16.39
N GLY A 174 1.35 -36.47 16.38
CA GLY A 174 -0.07 -36.29 16.68
C GLY A 174 -1.04 -36.66 15.56
N GLY A 175 -0.69 -37.55 14.64
CA GLY A 175 -1.66 -38.31 13.84
C GLY A 175 -1.93 -37.83 12.41
N PHE A 176 -1.22 -38.44 11.47
CA PHE A 176 -1.64 -38.55 10.06
C PHE A 176 -2.81 -39.55 9.98
N ASP A 177 -4.05 -39.06 9.98
CA ASP A 177 -5.16 -39.80 9.39
C ASP A 177 -4.91 -39.82 7.89
N GLY A 178 -4.54 -40.96 7.31
CA GLY A 178 -4.30 -41.14 5.88
C GLY A 178 -5.49 -40.86 4.95
N SER A 179 -6.47 -40.05 5.35
CA SER A 179 -7.22 -39.18 4.44
C SER A 179 -6.24 -38.15 3.85
N GLY A 180 -6.07 -38.14 2.54
CA GLY A 180 -5.33 -37.07 1.84
C GLY A 180 -6.05 -35.72 1.93
N ASP A 181 -6.21 -35.18 3.14
CA ASP A 181 -6.50 -33.77 3.38
C ASP A 181 -5.21 -33.03 3.04
N THR A 182 -5.22 -32.51 1.83
CA THR A 182 -4.19 -31.69 1.24
C THR A 182 -4.01 -30.43 2.07
N PHE A 183 -2.77 -30.08 2.40
CA PHE A 183 -2.35 -28.73 2.83
C PHE A 183 -3.01 -27.56 2.05
N ASP A 184 -3.45 -27.86 0.83
CA ASP A 184 -4.10 -27.00 -0.15
C ASP A 184 -5.56 -26.60 0.21
N THR A 185 -5.99 -26.74 1.47
CA THR A 185 -7.29 -26.24 1.96
C THR A 185 -7.19 -25.17 3.05
N GLU A 186 -5.99 -24.88 3.56
CA GLU A 186 -5.83 -23.98 4.70
C GLU A 186 -6.02 -22.51 4.30
N PRO A 187 -6.84 -21.74 5.04
CA PRO A 187 -7.10 -20.35 4.72
C PRO A 187 -6.00 -19.38 5.16
N ASN A 188 -5.14 -19.75 6.12
CA ASN A 188 -4.05 -18.93 6.70
C ASN A 188 -2.70 -19.33 6.08
N ASN A 189 -2.19 -18.58 5.10
CA ASN A 189 -0.92 -18.90 4.43
C ASN A 189 -0.37 -17.75 3.55
N VAL A 190 0.59 -18.05 2.67
CA VAL A 190 1.09 -17.13 1.63
C VAL A 190 1.06 -17.80 0.25
N TRP A 191 0.60 -17.08 -0.76
CA TRP A 191 0.42 -17.57 -2.14
C TRP A 191 1.11 -16.66 -3.15
N VAL A 192 1.52 -17.23 -4.28
CA VAL A 192 2.13 -16.50 -5.39
C VAL A 192 1.56 -16.95 -6.72
N ALA A 193 1.32 -15.99 -7.62
CA ALA A 193 0.89 -16.24 -8.98
C ALA A 193 1.60 -15.31 -9.96
N SER A 194 1.89 -15.81 -11.15
CA SER A 194 2.23 -14.99 -12.32
C SER A 194 1.17 -15.20 -13.40
N PRO A 195 0.04 -14.47 -13.37
CA PRO A 195 -1.07 -14.71 -14.30
C PRO A 195 -0.70 -14.42 -15.77
N ASN A 196 0.38 -13.68 -16.01
CA ASN A 196 0.95 -13.39 -17.33
C ASN A 196 2.43 -12.92 -17.18
N ASP A 197 3.12 -12.72 -18.30
CA ASP A 197 4.55 -12.34 -18.33
C ASP A 197 4.85 -10.91 -17.83
N SER A 198 3.83 -10.14 -17.46
CA SER A 198 3.93 -8.74 -17.00
C SER A 198 3.33 -8.52 -15.62
N THR A 199 2.99 -9.58 -14.88
CA THR A 199 2.35 -9.44 -13.57
C THR A 199 2.76 -10.58 -12.66
N VAL A 200 3.17 -10.23 -11.44
CA VAL A 200 3.30 -11.17 -10.32
C VAL A 200 2.43 -10.67 -9.16
N VAL A 201 1.80 -11.61 -8.47
CA VAL A 201 0.88 -11.36 -7.36
C VAL A 201 1.32 -12.21 -6.18
N VAL A 202 1.48 -11.60 -5.01
CA VAL A 202 1.74 -12.27 -3.73
C VAL A 202 0.60 -11.97 -2.78
N THR A 203 -0.02 -13.00 -2.23
CA THR A 203 -1.20 -12.89 -1.37
C THR A 203 -0.89 -13.43 0.01
N TRP A 204 -1.19 -12.67 1.04
CA TRP A 204 -1.31 -13.12 2.43
C TRP A 204 -2.80 -13.15 2.75
N ASP A 205 -3.38 -14.33 2.67
CA ASP A 205 -4.80 -14.62 2.88
C ASP A 205 -5.00 -15.24 4.26
N GLN A 206 -5.93 -14.65 5.01
CA GLN A 206 -6.31 -14.92 6.40
C GLN A 206 -5.14 -15.16 7.35
N VAL A 207 -4.11 -14.34 7.23
CA VAL A 207 -2.92 -14.50 8.06
C VAL A 207 -3.14 -14.04 9.49
N GLY A 208 -2.80 -14.92 10.44
CA GLY A 208 -2.86 -14.66 11.89
C GLY A 208 -1.60 -13.94 12.39
N PHE A 209 -1.52 -13.77 13.71
CA PHE A 209 -0.38 -13.15 14.37
C PHE A 209 0.23 -14.10 15.40
N PHE A 210 1.52 -13.91 15.67
CA PHE A 210 2.22 -14.75 16.63
C PHE A 210 1.63 -14.64 18.05
N PRO A 211 1.47 -15.77 18.79
CA PRO A 211 1.81 -17.15 18.40
C PRO A 211 0.58 -17.92 17.88
N ALA A 212 0.59 -18.21 16.58
CA ALA A 212 -0.41 -19.01 15.86
C ALA A 212 -1.88 -18.59 16.16
N ASP A 213 -2.10 -17.30 16.41
CA ASP A 213 -3.42 -16.77 16.79
C ASP A 213 -4.16 -16.28 15.54
N THR A 214 -5.24 -16.98 15.19
CA THR A 214 -6.14 -16.63 14.10
C THR A 214 -7.48 -16.06 14.61
N SER A 215 -7.53 -15.56 15.84
CA SER A 215 -8.71 -14.88 16.40
C SER A 215 -9.02 -13.56 15.69
N LYS A 216 -8.01 -13.00 15.03
CA LYS A 216 -8.07 -11.91 14.04
C LYS A 216 -7.20 -12.29 12.87
N THR A 217 -7.58 -11.89 11.67
CA THR A 217 -6.79 -12.19 10.48
C THR A 217 -6.69 -10.99 9.56
N ASN A 218 -5.57 -10.92 8.83
CA ASN A 218 -5.35 -9.93 7.80
C ASN A 218 -5.43 -10.62 6.42
N ASN A 219 -6.03 -9.92 5.44
CA ASN A 219 -6.12 -10.30 4.03
C ASN A 219 -5.53 -9.16 3.21
N PHE A 220 -4.33 -9.38 2.65
CA PHE A 220 -3.68 -8.37 1.84
C PHE A 220 -2.88 -8.98 0.68
N GLN A 221 -2.64 -8.18 -0.34
CA GLN A 221 -1.99 -8.63 -1.56
C GLN A 221 -1.05 -7.55 -2.10
N LEU A 222 0.11 -7.99 -2.59
CA LEU A 222 1.05 -7.21 -3.38
C LEU A 222 0.93 -7.64 -4.83
N VAL A 223 0.82 -6.68 -5.73
CA VAL A 223 0.91 -6.88 -7.18
C VAL A 223 2.05 -6.03 -7.71
N LEU A 224 2.94 -6.67 -8.48
CA LEU A 224 3.93 -5.98 -9.30
C LEU A 224 3.55 -6.15 -10.76
N ARG A 225 3.49 -5.04 -11.49
CA ARG A 225 3.11 -5.00 -12.90
C ARG A 225 4.18 -4.33 -13.74
N ASP A 226 4.71 -5.05 -14.72
CA ASP A 226 5.60 -4.46 -15.72
C ASP A 226 4.82 -3.49 -16.60
N VAL A 227 5.35 -2.27 -16.73
CA VAL A 227 4.80 -1.22 -17.60
C VAL A 227 5.83 -0.71 -18.59
N SER A 228 6.95 -1.40 -18.75
CA SER A 228 8.04 -1.00 -19.64
C SER A 228 7.56 -0.76 -21.08
N ALA A 229 6.62 -1.57 -21.57
CA ALA A 229 6.03 -1.40 -22.90
C ALA A 229 5.09 -0.18 -22.99
N GLU A 230 4.45 0.20 -21.88
CA GLU A 230 3.52 1.34 -21.79
C GLU A 230 4.29 2.67 -21.71
N THR A 231 5.37 2.71 -20.93
CA THR A 231 6.19 3.91 -20.71
C THR A 231 7.29 4.07 -21.76
N GLY A 232 7.73 2.96 -22.36
CA GLY A 232 8.86 2.91 -23.28
C GLY A 232 10.23 2.90 -22.59
N ASN A 233 10.30 2.71 -21.27
CA ASN A 233 11.56 2.55 -20.53
C ASN A 233 11.59 1.18 -19.85
N ASP A 234 12.67 0.44 -20.10
CA ASP A 234 12.87 -0.89 -19.50
C ASP A 234 13.00 -0.78 -17.97
N GLY A 235 12.30 -1.66 -17.25
CA GLY A 235 12.32 -1.73 -15.79
C GLY A 235 11.31 -0.82 -15.08
N ASP A 236 10.52 -0.04 -15.82
CA ASP A 236 9.39 0.69 -15.23
C ASP A 236 8.30 -0.31 -14.83
N PHE A 237 7.82 -0.20 -13.59
CA PHE A 237 6.79 -1.08 -13.05
C PHE A 237 5.85 -0.33 -12.10
N ASP A 238 4.68 -0.89 -11.84
CA ASP A 238 3.75 -0.42 -10.83
C ASP A 238 3.73 -1.37 -9.63
N ILE A 239 3.69 -0.81 -8.43
CA ILE A 239 3.36 -1.51 -7.19
C ILE A 239 1.88 -1.26 -6.91
N GLU A 240 1.14 -2.30 -6.56
CA GLU A 240 -0.20 -2.17 -6.04
C GLU A 240 -0.35 -3.00 -4.76
N PHE A 241 -0.87 -2.37 -3.71
CA PHE A 241 -1.30 -3.03 -2.49
C PHE A 241 -2.83 -3.08 -2.46
N ARG A 242 -3.37 -4.25 -2.10
CA ARG A 242 -4.81 -4.45 -1.90
C ARG A 242 -5.00 -4.93 -0.47
N TYR A 243 -5.76 -4.19 0.32
CA TYR A 243 -6.13 -4.52 1.69
C TYR A 243 -7.63 -4.80 1.74
N ASP A 244 -8.01 -6.06 1.88
CA ASP A 244 -9.41 -6.50 1.98
C ASP A 244 -9.87 -6.51 3.45
N GLN A 245 -8.99 -6.95 4.35
CA GLN A 245 -9.26 -7.02 5.78
C GLN A 245 -7.96 -6.79 6.58
N LEU A 246 -8.00 -5.89 7.55
CA LEU A 246 -6.94 -5.67 8.54
C LEU A 246 -7.55 -5.60 9.94
N GLU A 247 -7.22 -6.53 10.81
CA GLU A 247 -7.79 -6.65 12.16
C GLU A 247 -6.74 -6.62 13.28
N TRP A 248 -5.49 -6.92 12.97
CA TRP A 248 -4.37 -6.96 13.93
C TRP A 248 -3.17 -6.19 13.39
N THR A 249 -2.29 -5.73 14.28
CA THR A 249 -1.08 -4.95 14.00
C THR A 249 0.20 -5.55 14.57
N THR A 250 0.11 -6.36 15.63
CA THR A 250 1.29 -6.83 16.37
C THR A 250 1.10 -8.22 16.97
N GLY A 251 2.10 -9.09 16.84
CA GLY A 251 2.18 -10.36 17.56
C GLY A 251 2.66 -10.20 19.01
N ASP A 252 2.42 -11.21 19.85
CA ASP A 252 2.73 -11.16 21.28
C ASP A 252 4.24 -10.98 21.54
N ALA A 253 5.11 -11.57 20.71
CA ALA A 253 6.57 -11.44 20.83
C ALA A 253 7.06 -10.02 20.55
N SER A 254 6.33 -9.29 19.71
CA SER A 254 6.54 -7.87 19.40
C SER A 254 5.89 -6.92 20.42
N GLY A 255 5.39 -7.47 21.54
CA GLY A 255 4.81 -6.73 22.67
C GLY A 255 3.31 -6.46 22.53
N GLY A 256 2.65 -7.12 21.57
CA GLY A 256 1.21 -7.06 21.37
C GLY A 256 0.41 -7.71 22.49
N THR A 257 -0.89 -7.47 22.48
CA THR A 257 -1.89 -8.21 23.26
C THR A 257 -3.17 -8.28 22.44
N ASP A 258 -3.70 -9.49 22.23
CA ASP A 258 -4.85 -9.75 21.37
C ASP A 258 -4.66 -9.20 19.93
N GLY A 259 -3.42 -9.21 19.42
CA GLY A 259 -3.05 -8.75 18.08
C GLY A 259 -2.81 -7.25 17.95
N LEU A 260 -2.82 -6.47 19.04
CA LEU A 260 -2.74 -5.00 19.00
C LEU A 260 -1.74 -4.44 20.04
N GLY A 261 -1.25 -3.22 19.81
CA GLY A 261 -0.30 -2.55 20.71
C GLY A 261 1.13 -3.08 20.54
N GLY A 262 2.10 -2.54 21.28
CA GLY A 262 3.50 -2.96 21.15
C GLY A 262 4.20 -2.28 19.98
N THR A 263 4.96 -3.04 19.19
CA THR A 263 5.58 -2.56 17.94
C THR A 263 4.67 -2.88 16.76
N GLU A 264 3.93 -1.88 16.31
CA GLU A 264 2.89 -1.99 15.27
C GLU A 264 3.50 -2.26 13.88
N ALA A 265 2.70 -2.88 13.01
CA ALA A 265 3.10 -3.21 11.65
C ALA A 265 3.58 -2.01 10.81
N GLN A 266 4.51 -2.27 9.90
CA GLN A 266 5.11 -1.30 8.99
C GLN A 266 4.64 -1.57 7.55
N ALA A 267 4.07 -0.60 6.85
CA ALA A 267 3.65 -0.72 5.45
C ALA A 267 4.35 0.32 4.58
N GLY A 268 4.84 -0.09 3.41
CA GLY A 268 5.59 0.75 2.49
C GLY A 268 6.67 0.03 1.72
N PHE A 269 7.72 0.76 1.34
CA PHE A 269 8.86 0.19 0.65
C PHE A 269 10.13 1.01 0.91
N ASP A 270 11.27 0.35 0.85
CA ASP A 270 12.56 0.87 1.29
C ASP A 270 13.65 0.52 0.29
N ALA A 271 14.58 1.43 0.05
CA ALA A 271 15.74 1.22 -0.82
C ALA A 271 16.88 0.43 -0.11
N GLY A 272 16.81 0.26 1.21
CA GLY A 272 17.86 -0.35 2.01
C GLY A 272 19.08 0.55 2.23
N ASP A 273 19.00 1.84 1.90
CA ASP A 273 20.13 2.77 1.86
C ASP A 273 20.12 3.83 2.98
N ASN A 274 19.25 3.66 3.97
CA ASN A 274 18.99 4.59 5.09
C ASN A 274 18.47 5.97 4.69
N THR A 275 18.09 6.17 3.43
CA THR A 275 17.77 7.49 2.90
C THR A 275 16.44 7.48 2.16
N ASN A 276 16.27 6.55 1.22
CA ASN A 276 15.15 6.52 0.29
C ASN A 276 14.16 5.43 0.70
N PHE A 277 12.94 5.85 1.03
CA PHE A 277 11.84 4.97 1.42
C PHE A 277 10.50 5.70 1.31
N LEU A 278 9.41 4.96 1.26
CA LEU A 278 8.05 5.46 1.42
C LEU A 278 7.36 4.63 2.51
N ALA A 279 6.78 5.29 3.50
CA ALA A 279 5.92 4.65 4.50
C ALA A 279 4.48 5.05 4.19
N LEU A 280 3.55 4.11 4.30
CA LEU A 280 2.12 4.37 4.09
C LEU A 280 1.52 5.10 5.31
N PRO A 281 0.37 5.76 5.16
CA PRO A 281 -0.32 6.40 6.27
C PRO A 281 -0.58 5.44 7.43
N GLY A 282 -0.31 5.90 8.67
CA GLY A 282 -0.47 5.09 9.88
C GLY A 282 0.58 3.98 10.05
N SER A 283 1.52 3.81 9.12
CA SER A 283 2.59 2.82 9.25
C SER A 283 3.38 3.01 10.57
N PHE A 284 3.72 1.89 11.22
CA PHE A 284 4.34 1.86 12.54
C PHE A 284 3.47 2.43 13.68
N SER A 285 2.15 2.49 13.50
CA SER A 285 1.19 2.90 14.52
C SER A 285 -0.15 2.14 14.39
N PRO A 286 -1.06 2.22 15.38
CA PRO A 286 -2.37 1.56 15.32
C PRO A 286 -3.22 1.98 14.11
N GLU A 287 -2.97 3.17 13.58
CA GLU A 287 -3.66 3.72 12.43
C GLU A 287 -3.33 2.98 11.11
N VAL A 288 -2.32 2.10 11.07
CA VAL A 288 -2.03 1.25 9.89
C VAL A 288 -3.22 0.38 9.48
N LEU A 289 -4.13 0.07 10.41
CA LEU A 289 -5.39 -0.63 10.12
C LEU A 289 -6.34 0.16 9.22
N GLU A 290 -6.17 1.47 9.11
CA GLU A 290 -7.01 2.33 8.26
C GLU A 290 -6.64 2.23 6.77
N LEU A 291 -5.55 1.53 6.42
CA LEU A 291 -5.18 1.29 5.03
C LEU A 291 -6.26 0.54 4.25
N GLN A 292 -7.07 -0.30 4.90
CA GLN A 292 -8.24 -0.97 4.30
C GLN A 292 -9.43 -0.02 4.05
N ASN A 293 -9.46 1.14 4.72
CA ASN A 293 -10.57 2.10 4.69
C ASN A 293 -10.26 3.33 3.83
N THR A 294 -9.02 3.47 3.38
CA THR A 294 -8.51 4.63 2.64
C THR A 294 -7.76 4.19 1.39
N SER A 295 -7.47 5.12 0.48
CA SER A 295 -6.86 4.83 -0.82
C SER A 295 -6.20 6.09 -1.38
N ASN A 296 -5.10 5.93 -2.11
CA ASN A 296 -4.50 6.99 -2.94
C ASN A 296 -4.98 6.96 -4.40
N VAL A 297 -5.96 6.10 -4.72
CA VAL A 297 -6.55 5.96 -6.06
C VAL A 297 -7.92 6.63 -6.12
N SER A 298 -8.80 6.29 -5.18
CA SER A 298 -10.15 6.84 -5.10
C SER A 298 -10.82 6.47 -3.76
N PRO A 299 -11.60 7.37 -3.13
CA PRO A 299 -12.44 7.05 -1.98
C PRO A 299 -13.46 5.94 -2.23
N ASP A 300 -13.80 5.69 -3.51
CA ASP A 300 -14.73 4.63 -3.91
C ASP A 300 -14.05 3.25 -4.00
N THR A 301 -12.74 3.18 -3.81
CA THR A 301 -11.93 1.94 -3.78
C THR A 301 -11.04 1.88 -2.53
N PRO A 302 -11.59 1.95 -1.30
CA PRO A 302 -10.80 1.87 -0.08
C PRO A 302 -10.02 0.55 -0.04
N GLY A 303 -8.81 0.55 0.52
CA GLY A 303 -7.92 -0.62 0.51
C GLY A 303 -7.03 -0.74 -0.72
N LEU A 304 -7.27 0.03 -1.78
CA LEU A 304 -6.44 0.01 -2.99
C LEU A 304 -5.37 1.11 -2.95
N TRP A 305 -4.11 0.72 -3.02
CA TRP A 305 -2.97 1.64 -3.07
C TRP A 305 -2.10 1.34 -4.27
N THR A 306 -1.76 2.35 -5.07
CA THR A 306 -0.93 2.16 -6.26
C THR A 306 0.23 3.14 -6.31
N PHE A 307 1.39 2.69 -6.77
CA PHE A 307 2.60 3.48 -6.87
C PHE A 307 3.32 3.20 -8.18
N ALA A 308 3.48 4.24 -8.99
CA ALA A 308 4.21 4.21 -10.25
C ALA A 308 5.72 4.35 -10.00
N ILE A 309 6.49 3.28 -10.18
CA ILE A 309 7.96 3.33 -10.13
C ILE A 309 8.47 3.62 -11.55
N ARG A 310 9.15 4.76 -11.73
CA ARG A 310 9.58 5.25 -13.04
C ARG A 310 11.07 5.58 -13.01
N ASN A 311 11.83 4.98 -13.92
CA ASN A 311 13.29 5.06 -13.98
C ASN A 311 13.97 4.75 -12.63
N GLY A 312 13.40 3.82 -11.85
CA GLY A 312 13.92 3.48 -10.51
C GLY A 312 13.37 4.33 -9.38
N GLU A 313 12.65 5.42 -9.66
CA GLU A 313 12.22 6.37 -8.64
C GLU A 313 10.72 6.25 -8.32
N PRO A 314 10.33 6.37 -7.04
CA PRO A 314 8.92 6.34 -6.64
C PRO A 314 8.16 7.62 -7.04
N PRO A 315 6.81 7.62 -6.92
CA PRO A 315 6.02 8.83 -7.07
C PRO A 315 6.50 9.96 -6.15
N GLY A 316 6.42 11.18 -6.66
CA GLY A 316 6.88 12.41 -6.01
C GLY A 316 8.33 12.80 -6.30
N ALA A 317 9.16 11.92 -6.86
CA ALA A 317 10.55 12.23 -7.18
C ALA A 317 10.72 13.20 -8.37
N THR A 318 9.75 13.25 -9.28
CA THR A 318 9.81 14.11 -10.48
C THR A 318 8.47 14.79 -10.75
N PRO A 319 8.45 15.93 -11.46
CA PRO A 319 7.18 16.58 -11.81
C PRO A 319 6.28 15.71 -12.70
N VAL A 320 6.86 14.80 -13.48
CA VAL A 320 6.11 13.93 -14.40
C VAL A 320 5.59 12.65 -13.75
N ASN A 321 5.91 12.44 -12.47
CA ASN A 321 5.45 11.33 -11.65
C ASN A 321 5.18 11.87 -10.23
N PRO A 322 4.20 12.78 -10.04
CA PRO A 322 3.92 13.37 -8.73
C PRO A 322 3.33 12.32 -7.77
N LEU A 323 3.45 12.58 -6.47
CA LEU A 323 2.77 11.81 -5.44
C LEU A 323 1.30 12.27 -5.37
N MET A 324 0.39 11.31 -5.43
CA MET A 324 -1.05 11.55 -5.30
C MET A 324 -1.48 11.57 -3.83
N PRO A 325 -2.43 12.43 -3.45
CA PRO A 325 -2.95 12.47 -2.09
C PRO A 325 -3.84 11.28 -1.75
N VAL A 326 -4.07 11.15 -0.45
CA VAL A 326 -5.22 10.43 0.10
C VAL A 326 -6.33 11.45 0.33
N GLU A 327 -7.51 11.21 -0.27
CA GLU A 327 -8.67 12.09 -0.05
C GLU A 327 -9.22 11.94 1.38
N SER A 328 -9.46 13.06 2.05
CA SER A 328 -10.07 13.13 3.38
C SER A 328 -11.33 13.99 3.39
N GLN A 329 -12.08 13.98 4.50
CA GLN A 329 -13.36 14.71 4.59
C GLN A 329 -13.21 16.23 4.38
N ASP A 330 -12.04 16.78 4.71
CA ASP A 330 -11.77 18.23 4.71
C ASP A 330 -10.80 18.68 3.60
N GLY A 331 -10.17 17.75 2.88
CA GLY A 331 -9.18 18.05 1.84
C GLY A 331 -8.40 16.82 1.38
N TRP A 332 -7.09 17.00 1.21
CA TRP A 332 -6.17 15.97 0.75
C TRP A 332 -5.00 15.85 1.72
N ASP A 333 -4.70 14.62 2.14
CA ASP A 333 -3.62 14.31 3.05
C ASP A 333 -2.48 13.62 2.27
N PHE A 334 -1.25 13.94 2.66
CA PHE A 334 -0.05 13.35 2.08
C PHE A 334 0.89 12.90 3.19
N ASP A 335 1.32 11.65 3.10
CA ASP A 335 2.34 11.06 3.96
C ASP A 335 3.51 10.59 3.09
N PHE A 336 4.69 11.17 3.33
CA PHE A 336 5.90 10.84 2.57
C PHE A 336 7.16 11.19 3.34
N ASN A 337 8.31 10.77 2.81
CA ASN A 337 9.61 11.08 3.38
C ASN A 337 10.31 12.14 2.55
N VAL A 338 11.01 13.02 3.24
CA VAL A 338 11.73 14.13 2.63
C VAL A 338 13.22 14.01 2.91
N VAL A 339 14.01 14.35 1.89
CA VAL A 339 15.47 14.51 2.01
C VAL A 339 15.79 15.98 1.88
N VAL A 340 16.59 16.52 2.81
CA VAL A 340 16.91 17.95 2.83
C VAL A 340 17.46 18.42 1.48
N GLY A 341 16.84 19.48 0.93
CA GLY A 341 17.20 20.06 -0.35
C GLY A 341 16.73 19.29 -1.60
N GLN A 342 16.07 18.13 -1.45
CA GLN A 342 15.39 17.46 -2.55
C GLN A 342 13.93 17.90 -2.60
N PRO A 343 13.40 18.27 -3.79
CA PRO A 343 11.99 18.57 -3.94
C PRO A 343 11.16 17.28 -3.94
N ILE A 344 9.99 17.31 -3.30
CA ILE A 344 8.89 16.38 -3.54
C ILE A 344 7.86 17.07 -4.43
N PHE A 345 7.33 16.36 -5.42
CA PHE A 345 6.28 16.86 -6.32
C PHE A 345 4.94 16.22 -5.94
N ILE A 346 3.95 17.06 -5.63
CA ILE A 346 2.59 16.62 -5.30
C ILE A 346 1.59 17.23 -6.29
N ASP A 347 0.47 16.55 -6.52
CA ASP A 347 -0.62 17.05 -7.37
C ASP A 347 -1.99 16.89 -6.69
N PRO A 348 -2.72 17.99 -6.41
CA PRO A 348 -4.07 17.96 -5.83
C PRO A 348 -5.20 18.05 -6.88
N ASP A 349 -6.45 17.79 -6.49
CA ASP A 349 -7.59 18.19 -7.34
C ASP A 349 -7.81 19.71 -7.32
N VAL A 350 -8.46 20.21 -8.36
CA VAL A 350 -8.50 21.63 -8.76
C VAL A 350 -9.24 22.54 -7.79
N ALA A 351 -8.59 23.65 -7.43
CA ALA A 351 -9.11 24.76 -6.62
C ALA A 351 -8.67 26.12 -7.17
N VAL A 352 -9.17 27.24 -6.61
CA VAL A 352 -8.63 28.59 -6.94
C VAL A 352 -7.38 28.96 -6.12
N GLY A 353 -6.97 28.04 -5.24
CA GLY A 353 -5.85 28.15 -4.33
C GLY A 353 -5.90 27.03 -3.28
N TYR A 354 -4.87 26.93 -2.45
CA TYR A 354 -4.75 25.89 -1.43
C TYR A 354 -4.11 26.42 -0.15
N ASP A 355 -4.55 25.85 0.97
CA ASP A 355 -3.86 25.95 2.27
C ASP A 355 -3.02 24.69 2.47
N TYR A 356 -1.71 24.86 2.68
CA TYR A 356 -0.78 23.79 3.00
C TYR A 356 -0.43 23.85 4.48
N GLN A 357 -0.48 22.73 5.17
CA GLN A 357 -0.20 22.66 6.61
C GLN A 357 0.48 21.34 7.00
N ILE A 358 1.55 21.43 7.80
CA ILE A 358 2.17 20.28 8.47
C ILE A 358 1.30 19.83 9.64
N ASP A 359 1.08 18.53 9.80
CA ASP A 359 0.17 17.99 10.81
C ASP A 359 0.75 18.11 12.22
N ASN A 360 2.04 17.78 12.39
CA ASN A 360 2.76 17.91 13.66
C ASN A 360 4.08 18.70 13.51
N PRO A 361 4.02 20.04 13.39
CA PRO A 361 5.20 20.87 13.15
C PRO A 361 6.18 20.91 14.32
N ALA A 362 5.86 20.31 15.47
CA ALA A 362 6.77 20.18 16.60
C ALA A 362 7.79 19.05 16.41
N THR A 363 7.47 18.04 15.60
CA THR A 363 8.30 16.85 15.41
C THR A 363 8.66 16.58 13.95
N MET A 364 8.02 17.25 13.00
CA MET A 364 8.23 17.07 11.55
C MET A 364 9.04 18.22 10.93
N PRO A 365 9.78 17.97 9.83
CA PRO A 365 10.37 19.02 9.01
C PRO A 365 9.35 20.06 8.53
N LEU A 366 9.76 21.32 8.42
CA LEU A 366 8.89 22.44 8.00
C LEU A 366 9.09 22.77 6.51
N PHE A 367 8.12 23.42 5.87
CA PHE A 367 8.24 23.88 4.49
C PHE A 367 9.33 24.93 4.36
N GLN A 368 10.32 24.67 3.51
CA GLN A 368 11.43 25.59 3.23
C GLN A 368 11.24 26.35 1.91
N THR A 369 10.81 25.67 0.85
CA THR A 369 10.51 26.32 -0.44
C THR A 369 9.27 25.74 -1.09
N VAL A 370 8.64 26.53 -1.97
CA VAL A 370 7.57 26.10 -2.86
C VAL A 370 7.88 26.51 -4.30
N LEU A 371 7.72 25.58 -5.24
CA LEU A 371 7.82 25.77 -6.69
C LEU A 371 6.44 25.54 -7.31
N LEU A 372 5.89 26.57 -7.94
CA LEU A 372 4.54 26.53 -8.51
C LEU A 372 4.58 26.24 -10.02
N PRO A 373 3.59 25.47 -10.54
CA PRO A 373 3.51 25.10 -11.94
C PRO A 373 3.11 26.30 -12.82
N SER A 374 3.31 26.16 -14.13
CA SER A 374 2.82 27.14 -15.10
C SER A 374 1.34 26.91 -15.35
N VAL A 375 0.50 27.86 -14.93
CA VAL A 375 -0.95 27.85 -15.07
C VAL A 375 -1.41 29.28 -15.32
N GLY A 376 -2.35 29.47 -16.24
CA GLY A 376 -2.99 30.76 -16.47
C GLY A 376 -2.03 31.88 -16.84
N ASP A 377 -2.00 32.92 -16.00
CA ASP A 377 -1.11 34.07 -16.22
C ASP A 377 0.30 33.91 -15.61
N ASP A 378 0.60 32.72 -15.08
CA ASP A 378 1.85 32.35 -14.41
C ASP A 378 2.15 33.15 -13.14
N LEU A 379 1.16 33.75 -12.47
CA LEU A 379 1.35 34.59 -11.29
C LEU A 379 0.51 34.14 -10.09
N PHE A 380 1.17 33.92 -8.96
CA PHE A 380 0.52 33.45 -7.73
C PHE A 380 0.77 34.38 -6.54
N ASP A 381 -0.23 34.56 -5.69
CA ASP A 381 -0.06 35.23 -4.40
C ASP A 381 0.27 34.19 -3.31
N ILE A 382 1.34 34.43 -2.55
CA ILE A 382 1.82 33.56 -1.48
C ILE A 382 1.59 34.24 -0.13
N TYR A 383 0.96 33.51 0.79
CA TYR A 383 0.67 33.95 2.15
C TYR A 383 1.33 33.05 3.18
N THR A 384 1.78 33.63 4.29
CA THR A 384 2.30 32.93 5.47
C THR A 384 1.40 33.22 6.68
N TRP A 385 1.40 32.32 7.67
CA TRP A 385 0.62 32.50 8.89
C TRP A 385 1.44 33.21 9.99
N ASP A 386 0.86 34.22 10.65
CA ASP A 386 1.52 34.95 11.74
C ASP A 386 1.13 34.45 13.15
N GLY A 387 0.30 33.40 13.21
CA GLY A 387 -0.30 32.86 14.43
C GLY A 387 -1.77 33.25 14.61
N THR A 388 -2.26 34.27 13.90
CA THR A 388 -3.65 34.75 13.98
C THR A 388 -4.31 34.89 12.62
N ASP A 389 -3.60 35.41 11.62
CA ASP A 389 -4.12 35.71 10.30
C ASP A 389 -3.13 35.34 9.17
N TRP A 390 -3.67 35.17 7.96
CA TRP A 390 -2.88 35.03 6.75
C TRP A 390 -2.29 36.38 6.33
N VAL A 391 -0.97 36.43 6.20
CA VAL A 391 -0.21 37.63 5.81
C VAL A 391 0.41 37.41 4.44
N LEU A 392 0.16 38.36 3.52
CA LEU A 392 0.74 38.33 2.17
C LEU A 392 2.26 38.42 2.25
N ALA A 393 2.94 37.39 1.81
CA ALA A 393 4.39 37.28 1.79
C ALA A 393 4.97 37.71 0.43
N ALA A 394 4.32 37.29 -0.66
CA ALA A 394 4.64 37.71 -2.01
C ALA A 394 3.37 37.86 -2.86
N ALA A 395 3.36 38.88 -3.72
CA ALA A 395 2.25 39.12 -4.66
C ALA A 395 2.74 38.89 -6.09
N GLY A 396 1.95 38.17 -6.89
CA GLY A 396 2.29 37.84 -8.27
C GLY A 396 3.67 37.18 -8.43
N TRP A 397 3.93 36.17 -7.61
CA TRP A 397 5.12 35.33 -7.72
C TRP A 397 5.05 34.49 -8.99
N ALA A 398 6.12 34.52 -9.79
CA ALA A 398 6.13 33.86 -11.09
C ALA A 398 6.25 32.33 -10.96
N ALA A 399 5.46 31.62 -11.77
CA ALA A 399 5.58 30.18 -11.99
C ALA A 399 7.02 29.78 -12.39
N GLY A 400 7.40 28.55 -12.08
CA GLY A 400 8.72 28.00 -12.44
C GLY A 400 9.90 28.57 -11.65
N SER A 401 9.66 29.43 -10.66
CA SER A 401 10.67 29.91 -9.70
C SER A 401 10.30 29.52 -8.28
N SER A 402 11.23 28.97 -7.50
CA SER A 402 10.99 28.61 -6.10
C SER A 402 10.92 29.85 -5.21
N TYR A 403 9.87 29.96 -4.40
CA TYR A 403 9.78 30.92 -3.29
C TYR A 403 10.41 30.31 -2.03
N ASP A 404 11.32 31.03 -1.38
CA ASP A 404 12.05 30.59 -0.19
C ASP A 404 11.47 31.24 1.08
N PHE A 405 10.97 30.43 2.01
CA PHE A 405 10.43 30.87 3.30
C PHE A 405 11.52 31.22 4.32
N GLY A 406 12.78 31.01 3.98
CA GLY A 406 13.96 31.23 4.82
C GLY A 406 14.36 29.99 5.60
N ALA A 407 15.52 30.07 6.27
CA ALA A 407 16.15 28.92 6.94
C ALA A 407 15.32 28.29 8.07
N GLY A 408 14.34 29.01 8.62
CA GLY A 408 13.43 28.48 9.65
C GLY A 408 12.22 27.74 9.08
N GLY A 409 11.95 27.87 7.77
CA GLY A 409 10.74 27.39 7.14
C GLY A 409 9.44 27.94 7.74
N VAL A 410 8.31 27.37 7.32
CA VAL A 410 6.97 27.64 7.86
C VAL A 410 6.21 26.33 8.08
N ASP A 411 5.35 26.28 9.09
CA ASP A 411 4.45 25.14 9.34
C ASP A 411 3.24 25.14 8.41
N ARG A 412 2.86 26.31 7.89
CA ARG A 412 1.76 26.46 6.94
C ARG A 412 1.95 27.67 6.01
N PHE A 413 1.47 27.53 4.79
CA PHE A 413 1.41 28.62 3.81
C PHE A 413 0.14 28.49 2.95
N ARG A 414 -0.25 29.56 2.28
CA ARG A 414 -1.39 29.58 1.37
C ARG A 414 -0.96 30.10 0.01
N ILE A 415 -1.50 29.49 -1.04
CA ILE A 415 -1.39 29.99 -2.40
C ILE A 415 -2.77 30.41 -2.92
N LEU A 416 -2.81 31.53 -3.62
CA LEU A 416 -3.97 32.02 -4.37
C LEU A 416 -3.52 32.43 -5.78
N GLY A 417 -4.46 32.56 -6.70
CA GLY A 417 -4.17 32.97 -8.08
C GLY A 417 -4.22 31.81 -9.06
N ILE A 418 -5.02 30.77 -8.80
CA ILE A 418 -5.39 29.81 -9.85
C ILE A 418 -6.64 30.36 -10.54
N GLU A 419 -6.52 30.72 -11.81
CA GLU A 419 -7.62 31.32 -12.56
C GLU A 419 -8.70 30.29 -12.88
N ILE A 420 -9.96 30.62 -12.53
CA ILE A 420 -11.14 29.82 -12.89
C ILE A 420 -11.25 29.62 -14.42
N ALA A 421 -10.72 30.56 -15.21
CA ALA A 421 -10.76 30.52 -16.67
C ALA A 421 -9.92 29.39 -17.27
N GLU A 422 -8.91 28.90 -16.56
CA GLU A 422 -8.08 27.79 -17.03
C GLU A 422 -8.83 26.47 -17.01
N MET A 423 -9.95 26.40 -16.26
CA MET A 423 -10.81 25.21 -16.15
C MET A 423 -9.97 23.94 -15.95
N LEU A 424 -8.99 24.01 -15.04
CA LEU A 424 -8.16 22.86 -14.72
C LEU A 424 -9.10 21.67 -14.46
N ASP A 425 -8.77 20.54 -15.07
CA ASP A 425 -9.58 19.33 -14.95
C ASP A 425 -9.35 18.74 -13.56
N PRO A 426 -10.37 18.71 -12.67
CA PRO A 426 -10.22 18.13 -11.34
C PRO A 426 -9.96 16.62 -11.36
N THR A 427 -10.04 15.98 -12.54
CA THR A 427 -9.72 14.56 -12.72
C THR A 427 -8.37 14.33 -13.40
N ASP A 428 -7.62 15.39 -13.71
CA ASP A 428 -6.26 15.31 -14.25
C ASP A 428 -5.23 15.43 -13.11
N PRO A 429 -4.56 14.32 -12.72
CA PRO A 429 -3.59 14.25 -11.64
C PRO A 429 -2.22 14.86 -11.98
N THR A 430 -2.17 15.69 -13.02
CA THR A 430 -0.99 16.47 -13.39
C THR A 430 -1.32 17.95 -13.61
N ALA A 431 -2.52 18.39 -13.23
CA ALA A 431 -3.03 19.71 -13.54
C ALA A 431 -2.36 20.84 -12.72
N PHE A 432 -1.85 20.54 -11.52
CA PHE A 432 -1.27 21.54 -10.61
C PHE A 432 -0.08 21.00 -9.77
N ILE A 433 0.95 20.51 -10.46
CA ILE A 433 2.12 19.92 -9.79
C ILE A 433 2.91 20.96 -9.00
N THR A 434 2.95 20.81 -7.67
CA THR A 434 3.67 21.69 -6.76
C THR A 434 4.93 21.01 -6.24
N GLY A 435 6.08 21.68 -6.35
CA GLY A 435 7.34 21.21 -5.79
C GLY A 435 7.60 21.80 -4.41
N LEU A 436 7.90 20.98 -3.41
CA LEU A 436 8.15 21.41 -2.02
C LEU A 436 9.50 20.91 -1.53
N THR A 437 10.24 21.75 -0.80
CA THR A 437 11.45 21.32 -0.06
C THR A 437 11.27 21.60 1.43
N PHE A 438 12.00 20.87 2.28
CA PHE A 438 11.81 20.93 3.73
C PHE A 438 13.10 21.26 4.49
N THR A 439 12.95 21.81 5.69
CA THR A 439 14.07 22.28 6.55
C THR A 439 14.96 21.17 7.10
N GLY A 440 14.55 19.91 6.97
CA GLY A 440 15.29 18.72 7.41
C GLY A 440 14.82 17.48 6.64
N SER A 441 15.43 16.34 6.96
CA SER A 441 15.01 15.03 6.44
C SER A 441 14.13 14.28 7.46
N GLY A 442 13.24 13.42 6.97
CA GLY A 442 12.37 12.57 7.82
C GLY A 442 10.97 12.39 7.24
N ALA A 443 10.10 11.71 7.97
CA ALA A 443 8.69 11.58 7.62
C ALA A 443 7.94 12.91 7.80
N VAL A 444 7.04 13.20 6.87
CA VAL A 444 6.17 14.37 6.86
C VAL A 444 4.75 13.91 6.56
N GLY A 445 3.83 14.20 7.48
CA GLY A 445 2.39 14.24 7.23
C GLY A 445 1.97 15.68 7.02
N MET A 446 1.24 15.95 5.94
CA MET A 446 0.70 17.28 5.64
C MET A 446 -0.68 17.20 5.00
N SER A 447 -1.47 18.24 5.25
CA SER A 447 -2.74 18.47 4.57
C SER A 447 -2.63 19.60 3.55
N GLN A 448 -3.34 19.42 2.44
CA GLN A 448 -3.59 20.40 1.42
C GLN A 448 -5.10 20.61 1.30
N ASN A 449 -5.58 21.78 1.71
CA ASN A 449 -7.01 22.07 1.74
C ASN A 449 -7.40 23.00 0.58
N PRO A 450 -8.38 22.63 -0.26
CA PRO A 450 -8.78 23.44 -1.41
C PRO A 450 -9.50 24.71 -0.98
N ILE A 451 -9.15 25.80 -1.64
CA ILE A 451 -9.94 27.04 -1.62
C ILE A 451 -10.82 27.01 -2.86
N THR A 452 -12.09 26.67 -2.72
CA THR A 452 -13.04 26.60 -3.84
C THR A 452 -13.82 27.89 -4.01
N VAL A 453 -14.13 28.24 -5.25
CA VAL A 453 -15.08 29.31 -5.59
C VAL A 453 -16.25 28.69 -6.34
N PHE A 454 -17.46 28.96 -5.84
CA PHE A 454 -18.68 28.49 -6.49
C PHE A 454 -18.87 29.16 -7.85
N VAL A 455 -18.84 28.38 -8.93
CA VAL A 455 -19.27 28.81 -10.26
C VAL A 455 -20.73 28.41 -10.45
N PRO A 456 -21.68 29.37 -10.59
CA PRO A 456 -23.08 29.03 -10.82
C PRO A 456 -23.20 28.20 -12.11
N PRO A 457 -24.01 27.13 -12.13
CA PRO A 457 -24.19 26.35 -13.34
C PRO A 457 -24.65 27.27 -14.47
N VAL A 458 -23.88 27.31 -15.56
CA VAL A 458 -24.38 27.85 -16.82
C VAL A 458 -25.64 27.08 -17.14
N THR A 459 -26.75 27.78 -17.34
CA THR A 459 -28.03 27.17 -17.71
C THR A 459 -27.86 26.46 -19.05
N ALA A 460 -27.46 25.19 -19.01
CA ALA A 460 -27.70 24.27 -20.11
C ALA A 460 -29.20 24.26 -20.34
N PRO A 461 -29.70 24.51 -21.57
CA PRO A 461 -31.12 24.34 -21.84
C PRO A 461 -31.45 22.89 -21.48
N GLU A 462 -32.32 22.68 -20.48
CA GLU A 462 -32.78 21.33 -20.16
C GLU A 462 -33.27 20.70 -21.47
N PRO A 463 -32.78 19.50 -21.86
CA PRO A 463 -33.38 18.80 -22.98
C PRO A 463 -34.82 18.56 -22.59
N SER A 464 -35.73 19.26 -23.25
CA SER A 464 -37.15 19.32 -22.91
C SER A 464 -37.69 17.89 -22.72
N VAL A 465 -37.85 17.48 -21.46
CA VAL A 465 -38.39 16.17 -21.06
C VAL A 465 -39.79 15.96 -21.67
N LEU A 466 -40.49 17.06 -21.97
CA LEU A 466 -41.76 17.09 -22.71
C LEU A 466 -41.68 16.57 -24.15
N ILE A 467 -40.56 16.76 -24.86
CA ILE A 467 -40.39 16.24 -26.24
C ILE A 467 -40.13 14.72 -26.22
N LEU A 468 -39.32 14.23 -25.27
CA LEU A 468 -39.06 12.79 -25.08
C LEU A 468 -40.33 12.03 -24.66
N PHE A 469 -41.16 12.60 -23.77
CA PHE A 469 -42.47 12.02 -23.43
C PHE A 469 -43.46 12.05 -24.62
N GLY A 470 -43.40 13.08 -25.46
CA GLY A 470 -44.23 13.20 -26.66
C GLY A 470 -43.96 12.09 -27.69
N PHE A 471 -42.70 11.73 -27.91
CA PHE A 471 -42.32 10.62 -28.80
C PHE A 471 -42.69 9.24 -28.20
N GLY A 472 -42.52 9.05 -26.89
CA GLY A 472 -42.86 7.79 -26.21
C GLY A 472 -44.35 7.43 -26.27
N LEU A 473 -45.24 8.41 -26.11
CA LEU A 473 -46.69 8.18 -26.18
C LEU A 473 -47.21 8.05 -27.62
N GLY A 474 -46.59 8.73 -28.58
CA GLY A 474 -46.90 8.58 -30.01
C GLY A 474 -46.58 7.18 -30.56
N ALA A 475 -45.46 6.60 -30.14
CA ALA A 475 -45.04 5.26 -30.52
C ALA A 475 -45.99 4.16 -29.98
N LEU A 476 -46.47 4.29 -28.73
CA LEU A 476 -47.45 3.38 -28.14
C LEU A 476 -48.83 3.45 -28.82
N GLY A 477 -49.22 4.62 -29.34
CA GLY A 477 -50.45 4.79 -30.13
C GLY A 477 -50.43 4.06 -31.49
N PHE A 478 -49.26 4.03 -32.16
CA PHE A 478 -49.12 3.39 -33.47
C PHE A 478 -49.08 1.86 -33.39
N VAL A 479 -48.46 1.30 -32.34
CA VAL A 479 -48.41 -0.16 -32.10
C VAL A 479 -49.79 -0.73 -31.79
N ARG A 480 -50.67 0.04 -31.12
CA ARG A 480 -52.04 -0.42 -30.80
C ARG A 480 -52.99 -0.43 -32.00
N ARG A 481 -52.71 0.36 -33.06
CA ARG A 481 -53.54 0.44 -34.27
C ARG A 481 -53.25 -0.66 -35.30
N ARG A 482 -52.04 -1.25 -35.27
CA ARG A 482 -51.66 -2.38 -36.16
C ARG A 482 -52.21 -3.75 -35.73
N LYS A 483 -52.71 -3.90 -34.50
CA LYS A 483 -53.34 -5.17 -34.03
C LYS A 483 -54.86 -5.25 -34.23
N ARG A 484 -55.47 -4.32 -34.98
CA ARG A 484 -56.92 -4.31 -35.30
C ARG A 484 -57.21 -4.00 -36.78
N ALA A 485 -56.36 -4.48 -37.68
CA ALA A 485 -56.64 -4.54 -39.12
C ALA A 485 -56.61 -6.00 -39.57
#